data_AF-A0A0D0BFP7-F1
#
_entry.id   AF-A0A0D0BFP7-F1
#
_cell.length_a   1.000
_cell.length_b   1.000
_cell.length_c   1.000
_cell.angle_alpha   90.00
_cell.angle_beta   90.00
_cell.angle_gamma   90.00
#
_symmetry.space_group_name_H-M   'P 1'
#
loop_
_entity.id
_entity.type
_entity.pdbx_description
1 polymer ?
#
loop_
_entity_poly.entity_id
_entity_poly.type
_entity_poly.pdbx_seq_one_letter_code
_entity_poly.pdbx_strand_id
1 'polypeptide(L)'
;MALRAYILRSDFSIDSTRPVALETLDALGWKTASLTGSQDLDQSARNLAQEWGIPLTQEDSVVPLDLNKGADNPPKVAQILAKMFQFSGAITFATTVDVVILLKTGNTHFDLEDVVSKNWIRMELGPGQIYRVPAGAKSRFTFSDQKINMTGLAFIKGGLTNAGVVEEKDLDNLTIRAAYLHSVGKI
;
A
#
# COMPACT_ATOMS: atom_id res chain seq x y z
N MET A 1 -13.18 6.69 9.90
CA MET A 1 -13.63 5.44 9.28
C MET A 1 -12.68 4.34 9.74
N ALA A 2 -13.19 3.20 10.22
CA ALA A 2 -12.36 2.05 10.54
C ALA A 2 -11.92 1.34 9.24
N LEU A 3 -10.75 0.72 9.25
CA LEU A 3 -10.28 -0.12 8.14
C LEU A 3 -11.27 -1.23 7.84
N ARG A 4 -11.50 -1.50 6.56
CA ARG A 4 -12.31 -2.61 6.09
C ARG A 4 -11.59 -3.35 4.98
N ALA A 5 -11.78 -4.65 4.92
CA ALA A 5 -11.25 -5.48 3.84
C ALA A 5 -12.30 -6.48 3.36
N TYR A 6 -12.41 -6.67 2.05
CA TYR A 6 -13.41 -7.54 1.42
C TYR A 6 -12.84 -8.29 0.24
N ILE A 7 -13.27 -9.52 0.04
CA ILE A 7 -13.03 -10.23 -1.24
C ILE A 7 -13.82 -9.53 -2.35
N LEU A 8 -13.23 -9.40 -3.53
CA LEU A 8 -13.93 -8.91 -4.71
C LEU A 8 -14.79 -10.01 -5.36
N ARG A 9 -16.01 -9.66 -5.79
CA ARG A 9 -16.86 -10.49 -6.67
C ARG A 9 -16.47 -10.36 -8.14
N SER A 10 -16.03 -9.17 -8.51
CA SER A 10 -15.53 -8.81 -9.84
C SER A 10 -14.51 -7.69 -9.68
N ASP A 11 -13.82 -7.31 -10.76
CA ASP A 11 -12.79 -6.26 -10.71
C ASP A 11 -13.26 -4.90 -10.18
N PHE A 12 -14.58 -4.67 -10.11
CA PHE A 12 -15.17 -3.40 -9.69
C PHE A 12 -16.17 -3.52 -8.54
N SER A 13 -16.39 -4.72 -7.97
CA SER A 13 -17.44 -4.94 -6.97
C SER A 13 -16.96 -5.76 -5.79
N ILE A 14 -17.10 -5.20 -4.58
CA ILE A 14 -16.82 -5.89 -3.33
C ILE A 14 -17.91 -6.92 -3.01
N ASP A 15 -17.52 -8.02 -2.38
CA ASP A 15 -18.44 -8.91 -1.68
C ASP A 15 -18.58 -8.48 -0.22
N SER A 16 -19.56 -7.63 0.09
CA SER A 16 -19.80 -7.18 1.46
C SER A 16 -20.18 -8.31 2.44
N THR A 17 -20.54 -9.49 1.91
CA THR A 17 -20.85 -10.68 2.72
C THR A 17 -19.60 -11.50 3.05
N ARG A 18 -18.44 -11.16 2.48
CA ARG A 18 -17.15 -11.84 2.68
C ARG A 18 -16.08 -10.86 3.17
N PRO A 19 -16.22 -10.34 4.41
CA PRO A 19 -15.17 -9.55 5.02
C PRO A 19 -13.90 -10.39 5.22
N VAL A 20 -12.75 -9.73 5.12
CA VAL A 20 -11.43 -10.32 5.35
C VAL A 20 -10.93 -9.87 6.72
N ALA A 21 -10.47 -10.83 7.52
CA ALA A 21 -9.96 -10.56 8.86
C ALA A 21 -8.54 -9.95 8.78
N LEU A 22 -8.15 -9.19 9.80
CA LEU A 22 -6.82 -8.54 9.82
C LEU A 22 -5.69 -9.58 9.86
N GLU A 23 -5.95 -10.72 10.48
CA GLU A 23 -5.02 -11.86 10.55
C GLU A 23 -4.75 -12.44 9.17
N THR A 24 -5.74 -12.40 8.26
CA THR A 24 -5.53 -12.79 6.87
C THR A 24 -4.62 -11.81 6.15
N LEU A 25 -4.77 -10.51 6.39
CA LEU A 25 -3.88 -9.50 5.83
C LEU A 25 -2.45 -9.65 6.36
N ASP A 26 -2.30 -9.87 7.68
CA ASP A 26 -0.99 -10.07 8.31
C ASP A 26 -0.30 -11.35 7.81
N ALA A 27 -1.05 -12.44 7.61
CA ALA A 27 -0.52 -13.67 7.00
C ALA A 27 -0.06 -13.46 5.53
N LEU A 28 -0.61 -12.45 4.84
CA LEU A 28 -0.16 -12.01 3.52
C LEU A 28 0.98 -10.96 3.61
N GLY A 29 1.49 -10.66 4.81
CA GLY A 29 2.54 -9.67 5.06
C GLY A 29 2.08 -8.22 5.12
N TRP A 30 0.78 -7.96 4.96
CA TRP A 30 0.17 -6.64 5.00
C TRP A 30 -0.20 -6.26 6.43
N LYS A 31 0.66 -5.46 7.07
CA LYS A 31 0.41 -4.95 8.41
C LYS A 31 -0.47 -3.72 8.36
N THR A 32 -1.38 -3.59 9.31
CA THR A 32 -2.28 -2.43 9.43
C THR A 32 -2.49 -2.05 10.88
N ALA A 33 -2.72 -0.77 11.15
CA ALA A 33 -3.09 -0.28 12.47
C ALA A 33 -3.89 1.01 12.39
N SER A 34 -4.59 1.33 13.48
CA SER A 34 -5.24 2.63 13.67
C SER A 34 -4.47 3.44 14.71
N LEU A 35 -4.11 4.65 14.34
CA LEU A 35 -3.51 5.66 15.22
C LEU A 35 -4.51 6.77 15.57
N THR A 36 -5.80 6.51 15.38
CA THR A 36 -6.87 7.45 15.73
C THR A 36 -6.82 7.75 17.23
N GLY A 37 -6.77 9.05 17.58
CA GLY A 37 -6.65 9.50 18.96
C GLY A 37 -5.21 9.69 19.45
N SER A 38 -4.20 9.42 18.62
CA SER A 38 -2.82 9.79 18.95
C SER A 38 -2.66 11.31 19.05
N GLN A 39 -1.92 11.77 20.07
CA GLN A 39 -1.58 13.17 20.28
C GLN A 39 -0.58 13.68 19.22
N ASP A 40 0.34 12.81 18.78
CA ASP A 40 1.30 13.08 17.70
C ASP A 40 1.25 11.91 16.71
N LEU A 41 0.44 12.12 15.68
CA LEU A 41 0.19 11.12 14.65
C LEU A 41 1.46 10.77 13.86
N ASP A 42 2.31 11.77 13.59
CA ASP A 42 3.51 11.62 12.78
C ASP A 42 4.57 10.82 13.53
N GLN A 43 4.82 11.17 14.80
CA GLN A 43 5.78 10.46 15.61
C GLN A 43 5.31 9.02 15.91
N SER A 44 4.02 8.83 16.15
CA SER A 44 3.45 7.48 16.36
C SER A 44 3.62 6.61 15.11
N ALA A 45 3.37 7.18 13.93
CA ALA A 45 3.57 6.49 12.66
C ALA A 45 5.04 6.17 12.38
N ARG A 46 5.97 7.08 12.72
CA ARG A 46 7.42 6.84 12.63
C ARG A 46 7.84 5.65 13.47
N ASN A 47 7.42 5.63 14.75
CA ASN A 47 7.75 4.56 15.67
C ASN A 47 7.22 3.22 15.15
N LEU A 48 5.95 3.18 14.71
CA LEU A 48 5.35 1.96 14.19
C LEU A 48 6.00 1.49 12.89
N ALA A 49 6.38 2.40 11.99
CA ALA A 49 7.12 2.05 10.78
C ALA A 49 8.48 1.40 11.11
N GLN A 50 9.19 1.91 12.12
CA GLN A 50 10.44 1.32 12.60
C GLN A 50 10.22 -0.06 13.24
N GLU A 51 9.18 -0.23 14.06
CA GLU A 51 8.78 -1.53 14.62
C GLU A 51 8.43 -2.54 13.53
N TRP A 52 7.89 -2.09 12.40
CA TRP A 52 7.60 -2.92 11.23
C TRP A 52 8.81 -3.14 10.32
N GLY A 53 10.01 -2.74 10.75
CA GLY A 53 11.27 -3.03 10.06
C GLY A 53 11.64 -2.05 8.94
N ILE A 54 11.14 -0.80 9.01
CA ILE A 54 11.53 0.30 8.13
C ILE A 54 12.56 1.19 8.85
N PRO A 55 13.87 0.95 8.68
CA PRO A 55 14.88 1.83 9.25
C PRO A 55 14.81 3.20 8.55
N LEU A 56 14.38 4.23 9.28
CA LEU A 56 14.26 5.61 8.81
C LEU A 56 15.62 6.32 8.83
N THR A 57 16.63 5.73 8.20
CA THR A 57 18.04 6.17 8.31
C THR A 57 18.48 7.14 7.23
N GLN A 58 17.77 7.18 6.09
CA GLN A 58 18.06 8.11 5.00
C GLN A 58 17.17 9.35 5.11
N GLU A 59 17.66 10.51 4.65
CA GLU A 59 16.94 11.78 4.70
C GLU A 59 15.59 11.71 3.98
N ASP A 60 15.53 10.97 2.86
CA ASP A 60 14.34 10.76 2.04
C ASP A 60 13.55 9.50 2.43
N SER A 61 13.77 8.96 3.65
CA SER A 61 12.99 7.82 4.17
C SER A 61 11.57 8.21 4.56
N VAL A 62 11.29 9.49 4.79
CA VAL A 62 9.96 9.97 5.13
C VAL A 62 9.60 11.13 4.21
N VAL A 63 8.56 10.94 3.40
CA VAL A 63 8.17 11.92 2.40
C VAL A 63 6.67 12.18 2.44
N PRO A 64 6.22 13.41 2.13
CA PRO A 64 4.81 13.69 1.93
C PRO A 64 4.29 12.86 0.75
N LEU A 65 3.06 12.38 0.90
CA LEU A 65 2.34 11.64 -0.13
C LEU A 65 0.95 12.23 -0.26
N ASP A 66 0.59 12.63 -1.47
CA ASP A 66 -0.73 13.12 -1.80
C ASP A 66 -1.22 12.47 -3.10
N LEU A 67 -2.33 11.73 -3.02
CA LEU A 67 -2.92 11.04 -4.17
C LEU A 67 -3.91 11.92 -4.95
N ASN A 68 -4.15 13.16 -4.53
CA ASN A 68 -4.99 14.10 -5.26
C ASN A 68 -4.35 14.47 -6.61
N LYS A 69 -5.20 14.61 -7.62
CA LYS A 69 -4.76 15.05 -8.95
C LYS A 69 -4.17 16.46 -8.88
N GLY A 70 -2.93 16.62 -9.35
CA GLY A 70 -2.25 17.91 -9.39
C GLY A 70 -1.63 18.34 -8.06
N ALA A 71 -1.54 17.45 -7.07
CA ALA A 71 -0.83 17.73 -5.83
C ALA A 71 0.68 17.90 -6.06
N ASP A 72 1.29 18.79 -5.26
CA ASP A 72 2.72 19.12 -5.31
C ASP A 72 3.54 18.07 -4.53
N ASN A 73 3.55 16.85 -5.04
CA ASN A 73 4.39 15.79 -4.51
C ASN A 73 5.86 16.02 -4.86
N PRO A 74 6.81 15.54 -4.04
CA PRO A 74 8.22 15.49 -4.43
C PRO A 74 8.38 14.86 -5.82
N PRO A 75 9.28 15.36 -6.69
CA PRO A 75 9.34 14.94 -8.10
C PRO A 75 9.38 13.42 -8.32
N LYS A 76 10.12 12.71 -7.47
CA LYS A 76 10.22 11.24 -7.53
C LYS A 76 8.93 10.54 -7.07
N VAL A 77 8.23 11.06 -6.05
CA VAL A 77 6.89 10.56 -5.66
C VAL A 77 5.91 10.77 -6.81
N ALA A 78 5.89 11.96 -7.41
CA ALA A 78 5.02 12.26 -8.55
C ALA A 78 5.28 11.32 -9.73
N GLN A 79 6.54 10.98 -10.03
CA GLN A 79 6.89 10.00 -11.06
C GLN A 79 6.41 8.58 -10.73
N ILE A 80 6.56 8.14 -9.47
CA ILE A 80 6.07 6.83 -9.03
C ILE A 80 4.54 6.78 -9.15
N LEU A 81 3.84 7.79 -8.65
CA LEU A 81 2.38 7.88 -8.76
C LEU A 81 1.92 7.92 -10.22
N ALA A 82 2.59 8.68 -11.07
CA ALA A 82 2.28 8.71 -12.50
C ALA A 82 2.40 7.32 -13.14
N LYS A 83 3.42 6.53 -12.80
CA LYS A 83 3.55 5.14 -13.26
C LYS A 83 2.42 4.25 -12.73
N MET A 84 2.12 4.33 -11.43
CA MET A 84 1.01 3.59 -10.81
C MET A 84 -0.34 3.93 -11.46
N PHE A 85 -0.55 5.21 -11.81
CA PHE A 85 -1.75 5.68 -12.47
C PHE A 85 -1.77 5.36 -13.97
N GLN A 86 -0.62 5.26 -14.64
CA GLN A 86 -0.54 4.73 -16.01
C GLN A 86 -0.92 3.24 -16.08
N PHE A 87 -0.57 2.47 -15.06
CA PHE A 87 -1.00 1.07 -14.92
C PHE A 87 -2.50 0.94 -14.58
N SER A 88 -3.15 2.05 -14.28
CA SER A 88 -4.48 1.95 -13.72
C SER A 88 -5.58 1.70 -14.76
N GLY A 89 -6.56 0.87 -14.37
CA GLY A 89 -7.67 0.44 -15.23
C GLY A 89 -7.68 -1.07 -15.54
N ALA A 90 -6.55 -1.76 -15.37
CA ALA A 90 -6.45 -3.23 -15.43
C ALA A 90 -5.08 -3.79 -14.98
N ILE A 91 -4.06 -2.95 -14.78
CA ILE A 91 -2.67 -3.41 -14.68
C ILE A 91 -2.21 -3.40 -13.22
N THR A 92 -1.81 -4.58 -12.77
CA THR A 92 -1.23 -4.84 -11.46
C THR A 92 0.21 -4.34 -11.40
N PHE A 93 0.65 -3.89 -10.23
CA PHE A 93 2.03 -3.51 -9.97
C PHE A 93 2.49 -3.98 -8.57
N ALA A 94 3.80 -3.90 -8.33
CA ALA A 94 4.38 -4.04 -7.00
C ALA A 94 5.41 -2.93 -6.73
N THR A 95 5.61 -2.59 -5.45
CA THR A 95 6.72 -1.72 -5.05
C THR A 95 8.03 -2.51 -5.01
N THR A 96 9.14 -1.85 -5.32
CA THR A 96 10.49 -2.47 -5.29
C THR A 96 11.07 -2.57 -3.89
N VAL A 97 10.55 -1.77 -2.96
CA VAL A 97 10.95 -1.72 -1.55
C VAL A 97 9.72 -1.75 -0.66
N ASP A 98 9.91 -2.10 0.61
CA ASP A 98 8.85 -2.00 1.61
C ASP A 98 8.49 -0.53 1.84
N VAL A 99 7.20 -0.25 1.89
CA VAL A 99 6.68 1.09 2.17
C VAL A 99 5.65 0.99 3.28
N VAL A 100 5.66 1.92 4.23
CA VAL A 100 4.57 2.11 5.19
C VAL A 100 3.91 3.45 4.87
N ILE A 101 2.58 3.49 4.87
CA ILE A 101 1.83 4.67 4.47
C ILE A 101 0.87 5.03 5.61
N LEU A 102 0.98 6.27 6.09
CA LEU A 102 0.03 6.89 7.03
C LEU A 102 -0.95 7.74 6.23
N LEU A 103 -2.25 7.53 6.44
CA LEU A 103 -3.30 8.44 6.00
C LEU A 103 -3.56 9.50 7.06
N LYS A 104 -3.31 10.77 6.74
CA LYS A 104 -3.67 11.90 7.63
C LYS A 104 -5.08 12.39 7.35
N THR A 105 -5.44 12.53 6.08
CA THR A 105 -6.74 13.04 5.63
C THR A 105 -7.26 12.24 4.44
N GLY A 106 -8.56 12.43 4.14
CA GLY A 106 -9.20 11.80 3.00
C GLY A 106 -9.43 10.30 3.18
N ASN A 107 -9.57 9.61 2.06
CA ASN A 107 -9.74 8.16 2.00
C ASN A 107 -8.99 7.59 0.79
N THR A 108 -8.67 6.31 0.87
CA THR A 108 -8.17 5.53 -0.27
C THR A 108 -8.72 4.13 -0.21
N HIS A 109 -8.73 3.47 -1.37
CA HIS A 109 -8.85 2.03 -1.44
C HIS A 109 -7.91 1.52 -2.53
N PHE A 110 -7.50 0.27 -2.37
CA PHE A 110 -6.73 -0.46 -3.37
C PHE A 110 -7.00 -1.94 -3.20
N ASP A 111 -6.69 -2.71 -4.23
CA ASP A 111 -6.79 -4.16 -4.15
C ASP A 111 -5.40 -4.77 -3.99
N LEU A 112 -5.30 -5.83 -3.19
CA LEU A 112 -4.11 -6.66 -3.04
C LEU A 112 -4.42 -8.11 -3.39
N GLU A 113 -3.40 -8.82 -3.85
CA GLU A 113 -3.51 -10.22 -4.22
C GLU A 113 -3.56 -11.11 -2.97
N ASP A 114 -4.61 -11.91 -2.84
CA ASP A 114 -4.59 -13.09 -1.99
C ASP A 114 -3.88 -14.24 -2.72
N VAL A 115 -2.58 -14.41 -2.44
CA VAL A 115 -1.76 -15.45 -3.06
C VAL A 115 -2.22 -16.87 -2.72
N VAL A 116 -3.02 -17.05 -1.66
CA VAL A 116 -3.59 -18.34 -1.22
C VAL A 116 -4.80 -18.69 -2.07
N SER A 117 -5.82 -17.83 -2.08
CA SER A 117 -7.09 -18.13 -2.75
C SER A 117 -7.15 -17.68 -4.20
N LYS A 118 -6.12 -16.96 -4.67
CA LYS A 118 -6.04 -16.34 -6.00
C LYS A 118 -7.17 -15.33 -6.26
N ASN A 119 -7.68 -14.71 -5.21
CA ASN A 119 -8.66 -13.63 -5.28
C ASN A 119 -8.01 -12.27 -5.01
N TRP A 120 -8.74 -11.21 -5.36
CA TRP A 120 -8.40 -9.85 -4.96
C TRP A 120 -9.11 -9.48 -3.67
N ILE A 121 -8.38 -8.84 -2.76
CA ILE A 121 -8.92 -8.26 -1.53
C ILE A 121 -8.89 -6.74 -1.68
N ARG A 122 -10.04 -6.09 -1.59
CA ARG A 122 -10.13 -4.64 -1.48
C ARG A 122 -9.89 -4.21 -0.05
N MET A 123 -8.92 -3.34 0.17
CA MET A 123 -8.74 -2.62 1.42
C MET A 123 -9.30 -1.21 1.29
N GLU A 124 -10.12 -0.80 2.25
CA GLU A 124 -10.66 0.55 2.39
C GLU A 124 -10.10 1.21 3.65
N LEU A 125 -9.50 2.39 3.48
CA LEU A 125 -8.75 3.09 4.52
C LEU A 125 -9.26 4.52 4.67
N GLY A 126 -9.26 5.00 5.91
CA GLY A 126 -9.62 6.37 6.26
C GLY A 126 -8.53 7.07 7.08
N PRO A 127 -8.82 8.29 7.57
CA PRO A 127 -7.85 9.07 8.34
C PRO A 127 -7.39 8.35 9.61
N GLY A 128 -6.11 8.48 9.93
CA GLY A 128 -5.45 7.85 11.07
C GLY A 128 -5.14 6.37 10.88
N GLN A 129 -5.42 5.78 9.72
CA GLN A 129 -4.98 4.44 9.40
C GLN A 129 -3.55 4.45 8.85
N ILE A 130 -2.78 3.43 9.23
CA ILE A 130 -1.43 3.19 8.73
C ILE A 130 -1.31 1.75 8.27
N TYR A 131 -0.62 1.51 7.16
CA TYR A 131 -0.47 0.19 6.58
C TYR A 131 0.90 -0.01 5.93
N ARG A 132 1.37 -1.26 5.91
CA ARG A 132 2.60 -1.70 5.23
C ARG A 132 2.26 -2.33 3.88
N VAL A 133 2.99 -1.90 2.85
CA VAL A 133 3.05 -2.50 1.52
C VAL A 133 4.38 -3.27 1.44
N PRO A 134 4.36 -4.62 1.42
CA PRO A 134 5.57 -5.41 1.23
C PRO A 134 6.12 -5.24 -0.20
N ALA A 135 7.44 -5.16 -0.32
CA ALA A 135 8.09 -5.23 -1.63
C ALA A 135 7.68 -6.51 -2.37
N GLY A 136 7.38 -6.42 -3.67
CA GLY A 136 6.98 -7.58 -4.48
C GLY A 136 5.55 -8.09 -4.26
N ALA A 137 4.77 -7.50 -3.33
CA ALA A 137 3.35 -7.78 -3.21
C ALA A 137 2.58 -7.14 -4.37
N LYS A 138 1.72 -7.92 -5.04
CA LYS A 138 0.88 -7.44 -6.13
C LYS A 138 -0.26 -6.59 -5.57
N SER A 139 -0.45 -5.41 -6.15
CA SER A 139 -1.52 -4.48 -5.83
C SER A 139 -2.01 -3.76 -7.08
N ARG A 140 -3.23 -3.22 -7.03
CA ARG A 140 -3.81 -2.41 -8.10
C ARG A 140 -4.74 -1.35 -7.56
N PHE A 141 -4.91 -0.28 -8.33
CA PHE A 141 -5.92 0.74 -8.12
C PHE A 141 -6.99 0.64 -9.20
N THR A 142 -8.26 0.52 -8.80
CA THR A 142 -9.39 0.50 -9.74
C THR A 142 -10.02 1.89 -9.80
N PHE A 143 -9.83 2.59 -10.92
CA PHE A 143 -10.24 4.00 -11.06
C PHE A 143 -11.72 4.20 -11.41
N SER A 144 -12.56 3.17 -11.25
CA SER A 144 -14.01 3.37 -11.30
C SER A 144 -14.51 4.33 -10.21
N ASP A 145 -13.71 4.55 -9.17
CA ASP A 145 -14.06 5.41 -8.04
C ASP A 145 -13.21 6.69 -8.02
N GLN A 146 -13.79 7.78 -8.52
CA GLN A 146 -13.29 9.17 -8.49
C GLN A 146 -13.14 9.75 -7.05
N LYS A 147 -12.93 8.91 -6.03
CA LYS A 147 -12.99 9.27 -4.60
C LYS A 147 -11.66 9.21 -3.86
N ILE A 148 -10.57 8.79 -4.50
CA ILE A 148 -9.24 8.80 -3.88
C ILE A 148 -8.83 10.26 -3.65
N ASN A 149 -8.71 10.65 -2.38
CA ASN A 149 -8.35 12.01 -1.99
C ASN A 149 -7.42 12.03 -0.76
N MET A 150 -6.55 11.03 -0.69
CA MET A 150 -5.68 10.77 0.45
C MET A 150 -4.45 11.68 0.46
N THR A 151 -4.19 12.29 1.61
CA THR A 151 -2.92 12.97 1.91
C THR A 151 -2.32 12.40 3.19
N GLY A 152 -1.00 12.27 3.24
CA GLY A 152 -0.30 11.71 4.38
C GLY A 152 1.21 11.61 4.22
N LEU A 153 1.80 10.57 4.80
CA LEU A 153 3.24 10.31 4.77
C LEU A 153 3.52 8.91 4.25
N ALA A 154 4.58 8.79 3.45
CA ALA A 154 5.19 7.52 3.11
C ALA A 154 6.52 7.36 3.85
N PHE A 155 6.68 6.22 4.50
CA PHE A 155 7.90 5.76 5.14
C PHE A 155 8.51 4.67 4.27
N ILE A 156 9.68 4.92 3.70
CA ILE A 156 10.25 4.14 2.61
C ILE A 156 11.52 3.45 3.09
N LYS A 157 11.56 2.13 2.99
CA LYS A 157 12.74 1.35 3.37
C LYS A 157 13.90 1.69 2.45
N GLY A 158 14.96 2.22 3.07
CA GLY A 158 16.14 2.65 2.33
C GLY A 158 15.88 3.86 1.42
N GLY A 159 14.93 4.73 1.75
CA GLY A 159 14.78 6.03 1.10
C GLY A 159 14.05 6.04 -0.25
N LEU A 160 13.42 7.18 -0.57
CA LEU A 160 12.69 7.43 -1.81
C LEU A 160 13.54 7.21 -3.08
N THR A 161 14.84 7.49 -3.01
CA THR A 161 15.78 7.31 -4.12
C THR A 161 15.80 5.86 -4.61
N ASN A 162 15.66 4.89 -3.69
CA ASN A 162 15.65 3.46 -3.99
C ASN A 162 14.24 2.91 -4.30
N ALA A 163 13.20 3.72 -4.13
CA ALA A 163 11.84 3.32 -4.41
C ALA A 163 11.51 3.36 -5.91
N GLY A 164 10.72 2.37 -6.31
CA GLY A 164 10.18 2.22 -7.64
C GLY A 164 8.94 1.35 -7.64
N VAL A 165 8.33 1.24 -8.82
CA VAL A 165 7.19 0.36 -9.09
C VAL A 165 7.49 -0.45 -10.34
N VAL A 166 7.07 -1.72 -10.31
CA VAL A 166 7.24 -2.68 -11.39
C VAL A 166 5.87 -3.17 -11.81
N GLU A 167 5.66 -3.25 -13.13
CA GLU A 167 4.45 -3.81 -13.72
C GLU A 167 4.42 -5.34 -13.55
N GLU A 168 3.24 -5.93 -13.40
CA GLU A 168 3.10 -7.38 -13.17
C GLU A 168 3.82 -8.25 -14.21
N LYS A 169 3.79 -7.88 -15.50
CA LYS A 169 4.44 -8.65 -16.58
C LYS A 169 5.96 -8.83 -16.35
N ASP A 170 6.57 -7.88 -15.65
CA ASP A 170 7.99 -7.88 -15.36
C ASP A 170 8.29 -8.45 -13.97
N LEU A 171 7.27 -8.64 -13.11
CA LEU A 171 7.41 -8.93 -11.69
C LEU A 171 7.74 -10.39 -11.39
N ASP A 172 7.12 -11.34 -12.10
CA ASP A 172 7.17 -12.76 -11.71
C ASP A 172 8.59 -13.37 -11.81
N ASN A 173 9.49 -12.77 -12.59
CA ASN A 173 10.89 -13.17 -12.71
C ASN A 173 11.84 -12.44 -11.76
N LEU A 174 11.34 -11.49 -10.94
CA LEU A 174 12.19 -10.71 -10.05
C LEU A 174 12.37 -11.36 -8.69
N THR A 175 13.58 -11.23 -8.15
CA THR A 175 13.93 -11.70 -6.81
C THR A 175 13.07 -11.11 -5.71
N ILE A 176 12.59 -9.86 -5.87
CA ILE A 176 11.68 -9.22 -4.91
C ILE A 176 10.33 -9.95 -4.79
N ARG A 177 9.82 -10.52 -5.90
CA ARG A 177 8.57 -11.28 -5.90
C ARG A 177 8.77 -12.65 -5.27
N ALA A 178 9.87 -13.33 -5.62
CA ALA A 178 10.23 -14.60 -5.01
C ALA A 178 10.42 -14.46 -3.48
N ALA A 179 11.10 -13.39 -3.04
CA ALA A 179 11.28 -13.08 -1.62
C ALA A 179 9.95 -12.82 -0.90
N TYR A 180 9.03 -12.07 -1.53
CA TYR A 180 7.69 -11.89 -0.98
C TYR A 180 6.95 -13.21 -0.82
N LEU A 181 6.88 -14.02 -1.88
CA LEU A 181 6.18 -15.30 -1.86
C LEU A 181 6.75 -16.27 -0.84
N HIS A 182 8.08 -16.34 -0.70
CA HIS A 182 8.73 -17.12 0.36
C HIS A 182 8.35 -16.59 1.77
N SER A 183 8.30 -15.26 1.96
CA SER A 183 7.95 -14.66 3.25
C SER A 183 6.52 -14.98 3.72
N VAL A 184 5.60 -15.28 2.79
CA VAL A 184 4.21 -15.66 3.07
C VAL A 184 3.95 -17.16 2.87
N GLY A 185 5.01 -17.97 2.80
CA GLY A 185 4.93 -19.45 2.75
C GLY A 185 4.36 -20.01 1.45
N LYS A 186 4.61 -19.37 0.30
CA LYS A 186 4.11 -19.77 -1.02
C LYS A 186 5.16 -20.32 -1.98
N ILE A 187 6.44 -20.29 -1.61
CA ILE A 187 7.57 -20.94 -2.31
C ILE A 187 8.48 -21.55 -1.26
#